data_AF-T1CWA9-F1
#
_entry.id   AF-T1CWA9-F1
#
_cell.length_a   1.000
_cell.length_b   1.000
_cell.length_c   1.000
_cell.angle_alpha   90.00
_cell.angle_beta   90.00
_cell.angle_gamma   90.00
#
_symmetry.space_group_name_H-M   'P 1'
#
loop_
_entity.id
_entity.type
_entity.pdbx_description
1 polymer ?
#
loop_
_entity_poly.entity_id
_entity_poly.type
_entity_poly.pdbx_seq_one_letter_code
_entity_poly.pdbx_strand_id
1 'polypeptide(L)'
;ALQRLRDEAAAGGWPALPAGPTLKPGMHGARVALLRRRLLASGDLTRMAENDADDYDAALADAVRTFQSRHGLQADGIVGAATRAALNVPVATRIEQLRLDLERARWYLHALPPRYIQVDLANYRLGYYDDGQLAWSTRVQVGQPRRPTPVLRS
;
A
#
# COMPACT_ATOMS: atom_id res chain seq x y z
N ALA A 1 2.48 9.35 8.31
CA ALA A 1 2.58 8.72 6.97
C ALA A 1 3.16 9.67 5.93
N LEU A 2 2.56 10.84 5.68
CA LEU A 2 3.04 11.78 4.65
C LEU A 2 4.48 12.26 4.85
N GLN A 3 4.88 12.59 6.09
CA GLN A 3 6.25 13.00 6.38
C GLN A 3 7.27 11.92 5.97
N ARG A 4 7.03 10.66 6.36
CA ARG A 4 7.88 9.52 6.01
C ARG A 4 8.09 9.40 4.49
N LEU A 5 7.01 9.51 3.70
CA LEU A 5 7.13 9.45 2.24
C LEU A 5 7.94 10.61 1.66
N ARG A 6 7.86 11.81 2.27
CA ARG A 6 8.70 12.95 1.88
C ARG A 6 10.17 12.71 2.22
N ASP A 7 10.45 12.12 3.38
CA ASP A 7 11.81 11.77 3.77
C ASP A 7 12.40 10.72 2.81
N GLU A 8 11.62 9.71 2.44
CA GLU A 8 11.99 8.71 1.42
C GLU A 8 12.24 9.36 0.04
N ALA A 9 11.42 10.32 -0.37
CA ALA A 9 11.64 11.08 -1.60
C ALA A 9 12.91 11.94 -1.55
N ALA A 10 13.18 12.59 -0.42
CA ALA A 10 14.38 13.39 -0.22
C ALA A 10 15.66 12.52 -0.19
N ALA A 11 15.56 11.27 0.27
CA ALA A 11 16.65 10.28 0.27
C ALA A 11 16.95 9.66 -1.11
N GLY A 12 16.38 10.19 -2.20
CA GLY A 12 16.57 9.69 -3.57
C GLY A 12 15.42 8.84 -4.11
N GLY A 13 14.36 8.66 -3.32
CA GLY A 13 13.15 7.96 -3.72
C GLY A 13 13.31 6.46 -3.85
N TRP A 14 12.35 5.84 -4.53
CA TRP A 14 12.29 4.40 -4.69
C TRP A 14 12.92 3.95 -6.02
N PRO A 15 13.97 3.12 -6.00
CA PRO A 15 14.66 2.71 -7.22
C PRO A 15 13.78 1.81 -8.10
N ALA A 16 13.63 2.15 -9.38
CA ALA A 16 12.83 1.34 -10.29
C ALA A 16 13.47 -0.05 -10.52
N LEU A 17 12.63 -1.08 -10.58
CA LEU A 17 13.04 -2.43 -10.97
C LEU A 17 12.86 -2.58 -12.50
N PRO A 18 13.96 -2.75 -13.26
CA PRO A 18 13.87 -2.85 -14.71
C PRO A 18 13.07 -4.08 -15.17
N ALA A 19 12.56 -4.00 -16.40
CA ALA A 19 11.93 -5.11 -17.07
C ALA A 19 12.88 -6.32 -17.18
N GLY A 20 12.28 -7.51 -17.28
CA GLY A 20 13.02 -8.77 -17.35
C GLY A 20 12.20 -9.94 -16.82
N PRO A 21 12.82 -11.13 -16.74
CA PRO A 21 12.14 -12.33 -16.27
C PRO A 21 11.61 -12.18 -14.85
N THR A 22 10.67 -13.05 -14.48
CA THR A 22 10.13 -13.13 -13.12
C THR A 22 11.24 -13.44 -12.11
N LEU A 23 11.23 -12.75 -10.97
CA LEU A 23 12.10 -13.08 -9.83
C LEU A 23 11.34 -13.94 -8.83
N LYS A 24 11.97 -14.99 -8.32
CA LYS A 24 11.37 -15.94 -7.36
C LYS A 24 12.44 -16.44 -6.37
N PRO A 25 12.03 -17.04 -5.25
CA PRO A 25 12.97 -17.62 -4.27
C PRO A 25 14.00 -18.55 -4.92
N GLY A 26 15.24 -18.47 -4.43
CA GLY A 26 16.39 -19.22 -4.94
C GLY A 26 17.08 -18.63 -6.17
N MET A 27 16.61 -17.50 -6.70
CA MET A 27 17.33 -16.75 -7.74
C MET A 27 18.40 -15.85 -7.13
N HIS A 28 19.43 -15.51 -7.89
CA HIS A 28 20.48 -14.57 -7.48
C HIS A 28 20.79 -13.54 -8.58
N GLY A 29 21.50 -12.48 -8.21
CA GLY A 29 22.12 -11.52 -9.12
C GLY A 29 21.57 -10.09 -9.04
N ALA A 30 22.06 -9.23 -9.93
CA ALA A 30 21.89 -7.78 -9.83
C ALA A 30 20.43 -7.28 -9.72
N ARG A 31 19.47 -7.96 -10.36
CA ARG A 31 18.04 -7.61 -10.28
C ARG A 31 17.43 -7.93 -8.91
N VAL A 32 17.94 -8.95 -8.23
CA VAL A 32 17.54 -9.29 -6.86
C VAL A 32 18.11 -8.25 -5.88
N ALA A 33 19.37 -7.84 -6.07
CA ALA A 33 19.97 -6.75 -5.30
C ALA A 33 19.22 -5.41 -5.49
N LEU A 34 18.72 -5.12 -6.69
CA LEU A 34 17.84 -3.98 -6.94
C LEU A 34 16.49 -4.11 -6.22
N LEU A 35 15.88 -5.30 -6.25
CA LEU A 35 14.63 -5.58 -5.53
C LEU A 35 14.79 -5.35 -4.02
N ARG A 36 15.88 -5.82 -3.41
CA ARG A 36 16.17 -5.59 -1.98
C ARG A 36 16.26 -4.11 -1.66
N ARG A 37 17.06 -3.35 -2.41
CA ARG A 37 17.18 -1.89 -2.25
C ARG A 37 15.82 -1.20 -2.38
N ARG A 38 15.00 -1.63 -3.34
CA ARG A 38 13.65 -1.10 -3.55
C ARG A 38 12.73 -1.34 -2.35
N LEU A 39 12.75 -2.52 -1.75
CA LEU A 39 11.91 -2.87 -0.59
C LEU A 39 12.44 -2.27 0.72
N LEU A 40 13.75 -2.08 0.86
CA LEU A 40 14.34 -1.31 1.95
C LEU A 40 13.87 0.15 1.90
N ALA A 41 13.90 0.76 0.71
CA ALA A 41 13.53 2.16 0.53
C ALA A 41 12.05 2.45 0.85
N SER A 42 11.15 1.45 0.73
CA SER A 42 9.74 1.58 1.15
C SER A 42 9.43 0.98 2.52
N GLY A 43 10.45 0.47 3.23
CA GLY A 43 10.31 -0.14 4.55
C GLY A 43 9.60 -1.50 4.57
N ASP A 44 9.40 -2.15 3.41
CA ASP A 44 8.85 -3.51 3.33
C ASP A 44 9.90 -4.56 3.71
N LEU A 45 11.18 -4.23 3.54
CA LEU A 45 12.31 -5.00 4.07
C LEU A 45 12.97 -4.18 5.18
N THR A 46 13.13 -4.76 6.37
CA THR A 46 13.61 -4.01 7.57
C THR A 46 15.13 -3.90 7.63
N ARG A 47 15.86 -4.90 7.12
CA ARG A 47 17.33 -4.91 7.13
C ARG A 47 17.89 -5.56 5.88
N MET A 48 19.06 -5.11 5.45
CA MET A 48 19.82 -5.77 4.41
C MET A 48 20.58 -6.96 5.02
N ALA A 49 20.65 -8.08 4.30
CA ALA A 49 21.52 -9.18 4.69
C ALA A 49 22.98 -8.74 4.50
N GLU A 50 23.85 -9.09 5.45
CA GLU A 50 25.26 -8.67 5.45
C GLU A 50 26.09 -9.36 4.36
N ASN A 51 25.76 -10.61 4.00
CA ASN A 51 26.59 -11.41 3.08
C ASN A 51 25.92 -11.86 1.77
N ASP A 52 24.61 -11.66 1.56
CA ASP A 52 23.91 -12.19 0.38
C ASP A 52 22.96 -11.14 -0.25
N ALA A 53 23.52 -9.95 -0.53
CA ALA A 53 22.75 -8.81 -1.02
C ALA A 53 22.08 -9.05 -2.39
N ASP A 54 22.51 -10.06 -3.14
CA ASP A 54 21.99 -10.43 -4.44
C ASP A 54 21.25 -11.77 -4.46
N ASP A 55 21.11 -12.46 -3.32
CA ASP A 55 20.29 -13.68 -3.25
C ASP A 55 18.83 -13.39 -2.96
N TYR A 56 17.95 -14.23 -3.49
CA TYR A 56 16.53 -14.23 -3.20
C TYR A 56 16.25 -15.24 -2.09
N ASP A 57 16.56 -14.82 -0.87
CA ASP A 57 16.39 -15.61 0.35
C ASP A 57 14.93 -15.58 0.88
N ALA A 58 14.72 -16.30 1.99
CA ALA A 58 13.42 -16.36 2.67
C ALA A 58 12.97 -14.97 3.18
N ALA A 59 13.91 -14.17 3.70
CA ALA A 59 13.59 -12.83 4.21
C ALA A 59 13.09 -11.89 3.10
N LEU A 60 13.69 -11.96 1.91
CA LEU A 60 13.24 -11.23 0.74
C LEU A 60 11.90 -11.73 0.24
N ALA A 61 11.69 -13.05 0.24
CA ALA A 61 10.39 -13.63 -0.11
C ALA A 61 9.27 -13.13 0.80
N ASP A 62 9.51 -13.09 2.11
CA ASP A 62 8.54 -12.57 3.08
C ASP A 62 8.27 -11.08 2.88
N ALA A 63 9.31 -10.27 2.66
CA ALA A 63 9.14 -8.86 2.33
C ALA A 63 8.32 -8.64 1.05
N VAL A 64 8.53 -9.47 0.02
CA VAL A 64 7.73 -9.42 -1.21
C VAL A 64 6.27 -9.82 -0.95
N ARG A 65 6.01 -10.84 -0.13
CA ARG A 65 4.65 -11.22 0.25
C ARG A 65 3.94 -10.10 1.02
N THR A 66 4.63 -9.47 1.98
CA THR A 66 4.11 -8.32 2.71
C THR A 66 3.77 -7.17 1.78
N PHE A 67 4.67 -6.85 0.83
CA PHE A 67 4.41 -5.85 -0.20
C PHE A 67 3.18 -6.22 -1.04
N GLN A 68 3.11 -7.45 -1.54
CA GLN A 68 2.00 -7.93 -2.36
C GLN A 68 0.66 -7.81 -1.63
N SER A 69 0.57 -8.28 -0.37
CA SER A 69 -0.64 -8.15 0.45
C SER A 69 -1.05 -6.69 0.65
N ARG A 70 -0.09 -5.81 0.97
CA ARG A 70 -0.36 -4.37 1.15
C ARG A 70 -0.88 -3.71 -0.13
N HIS A 71 -0.50 -4.23 -1.29
CA HIS A 71 -0.89 -3.73 -2.60
C HIS A 71 -2.07 -4.49 -3.23
N GLY A 72 -2.74 -5.38 -2.48
CA GLY A 72 -3.89 -6.14 -2.97
C GLY A 72 -3.56 -7.14 -4.08
N LEU A 73 -2.30 -7.61 -4.13
CA LEU A 73 -1.83 -8.63 -5.05
C LEU A 73 -1.82 -10.01 -4.36
N GLN A 74 -1.78 -11.07 -5.16
CA GLN A 74 -1.54 -12.42 -4.64
C GLN A 74 -0.16 -12.47 -3.96
N ALA A 75 -0.12 -12.87 -2.69
CA ALA A 75 1.08 -12.90 -1.87
C ALA A 75 1.87 -14.21 -2.03
N ASP A 76 2.32 -14.49 -3.25
CA ASP A 76 3.06 -15.72 -3.60
C ASP A 76 4.59 -15.58 -3.41
N GLY A 77 5.10 -14.37 -3.17
CA GLY A 77 6.53 -14.10 -3.11
C GLY A 77 7.19 -14.13 -4.50
N ILE A 78 6.43 -13.97 -5.59
CA ILE A 78 6.91 -14.00 -6.96
C ILE A 78 6.78 -12.60 -7.58
N VAL A 79 7.90 -12.05 -8.05
CA VAL A 79 7.92 -10.74 -8.72
C VAL A 79 7.67 -10.91 -10.21
N GLY A 80 6.40 -11.13 -10.54
CA GLY A 80 5.87 -11.10 -11.90
C GLY A 80 5.62 -9.69 -12.42
N ALA A 81 4.95 -9.59 -13.58
CA ALA A 81 4.66 -8.29 -14.22
C ALA A 81 3.81 -7.35 -13.34
N ALA A 82 2.77 -7.88 -12.69
CA ALA A 82 1.89 -7.09 -11.81
C ALA A 82 2.64 -6.56 -10.57
N THR A 83 3.39 -7.42 -9.87
CA THR A 83 4.22 -7.03 -8.73
C THR A 83 5.25 -5.97 -9.13
N ARG A 84 5.93 -6.15 -10.28
CA ARG A 84 6.89 -5.16 -10.80
C ARG A 84 6.23 -3.82 -11.14
N ALA A 85 5.06 -3.83 -11.76
CA ALA A 85 4.33 -2.60 -12.05
C ALA A 85 3.98 -1.84 -10.77
N ALA A 86 3.53 -2.54 -9.72
CA ALA A 86 3.26 -1.94 -8.42
C ALA A 86 4.53 -1.40 -7.74
N LEU A 87 5.65 -2.13 -7.79
CA LEU A 87 6.95 -1.68 -7.25
C LEU A 87 7.44 -0.41 -7.95
N ASN A 88 7.17 -0.26 -9.25
CA ASN A 88 7.65 0.86 -10.06
C ASN A 88 6.76 2.11 -9.98
N VAL A 89 5.73 2.12 -9.13
CA VAL A 89 5.00 3.37 -8.82
C VAL A 89 5.93 4.30 -8.03
N PRO A 90 6.26 5.50 -8.54
CA PRO A 90 7.17 6.42 -7.85
C PRO A 90 6.62 6.91 -6.50
N VAL A 91 7.51 7.21 -5.56
CA VAL A 91 7.14 7.79 -4.25
C VAL A 91 6.39 9.11 -4.40
N ALA A 92 6.75 9.95 -5.38
CA ALA A 92 6.07 11.20 -5.67
C ALA A 92 4.58 11.01 -5.99
N THR A 93 4.24 9.95 -6.75
CA THR A 93 2.85 9.60 -7.04
C THR A 93 2.09 9.22 -5.76
N ARG A 94 2.74 8.50 -4.83
CA ARG A 94 2.14 8.14 -3.54
C ARG A 94 1.97 9.34 -2.61
N ILE A 95 2.91 10.28 -2.62
CA ILE A 95 2.80 11.54 -1.89
C ILE A 95 1.57 12.32 -2.38
N GLU A 96 1.38 12.43 -3.69
CA GLU A 96 0.25 13.19 -4.25
C GLU A 96 -1.09 12.51 -3.95
N GLN A 97 -1.18 11.18 -4.12
CA GLN A 97 -2.36 10.42 -3.72
C GLN A 97 -2.73 10.65 -2.25
N LEU A 98 -1.74 10.52 -1.35
CA LEU A 98 -1.98 10.72 0.08
C LEU A 98 -2.35 12.18 0.40
N ARG A 99 -1.79 13.15 -0.31
CA ARG A 99 -2.16 14.56 -0.15
C ARG A 99 -3.62 14.80 -0.55
N LEU A 100 -4.05 14.26 -1.68
CA LEU A 100 -5.44 14.35 -2.12
C LEU A 100 -6.40 13.62 -1.18
N ASP A 101 -5.99 12.46 -0.64
CA ASP A 101 -6.77 11.73 0.35
C ASP A 101 -6.90 12.51 1.67
N LEU A 102 -5.81 13.14 2.14
CA LEU A 102 -5.83 14.00 3.32
C LEU A 102 -6.70 15.25 3.12
N GLU A 103 -6.67 15.84 1.92
CA GLU A 103 -7.57 16.95 1.59
C GLU A 103 -9.03 16.47 1.57
N ARG A 104 -9.35 15.34 0.91
CA ARG A 104 -10.70 14.76 0.98
C ARG A 104 -11.15 14.47 2.42
N ALA A 105 -10.27 13.93 3.25
CA ALA A 105 -10.56 13.68 4.66
C ALA A 105 -10.80 14.98 5.43
N ARG A 106 -10.01 16.03 5.18
CA ARG A 106 -10.19 17.36 5.75
C ARG A 106 -11.62 17.87 5.49
N TRP A 107 -12.06 17.87 4.23
CA TRP A 107 -13.39 18.32 3.85
C TRP A 107 -14.51 17.45 4.46
N TYR A 108 -14.29 16.15 4.58
CA TYR A 108 -15.28 15.22 5.15
C TYR A 108 -15.40 15.35 6.67
N LEU A 109 -14.27 15.46 7.39
CA LEU A 109 -14.21 15.40 8.86
C LEU A 109 -14.53 16.73 9.55
N HIS A 110 -14.24 17.88 8.93
CA HIS A 110 -14.43 19.20 9.57
C HIS A 110 -15.89 19.61 9.84
N ALA A 111 -16.86 18.79 9.48
CA ALA A 111 -18.27 19.10 9.68
C ALA A 111 -19.11 17.89 10.10
N LEU A 112 -18.50 16.85 10.66
CA LEU A 112 -19.29 15.71 11.14
C LEU A 112 -20.14 16.14 12.34
N PRO A 113 -21.46 15.91 12.32
CA PRO A 113 -22.30 16.13 13.48
C PRO A 113 -21.88 15.19 14.62
N PRO A 114 -22.25 15.47 15.88
CA PRO A 114 -21.97 14.59 17.03
C PRO A 114 -22.34 13.13 16.78
N ARG A 115 -23.45 12.91 16.07
CA ARG A 115 -23.94 11.57 15.71
C ARG A 115 -23.96 11.40 14.20
N TYR A 116 -23.24 10.41 13.69
CA TYR A 116 -23.19 10.13 12.25
C TYR A 116 -23.03 8.64 11.96
N ILE A 117 -23.40 8.25 10.74
CA ILE A 117 -23.15 6.92 10.20
C ILE A 117 -22.05 7.05 9.14
N GLN A 118 -21.03 6.19 9.23
CA GLN A 118 -20.00 6.05 8.22
C GLN A 118 -20.11 4.69 7.56
N VAL A 119 -20.04 4.67 6.23
CA VAL A 119 -20.01 3.44 5.43
C VAL A 119 -18.65 3.32 4.76
N ASP A 120 -17.87 2.33 5.19
CA ASP A 120 -16.60 1.95 4.58
C ASP A 120 -16.87 0.96 3.46
N LEU A 121 -16.86 1.48 2.22
CA LEU A 121 -17.09 0.69 1.02
C LEU A 121 -15.96 -0.29 0.72
N ALA A 122 -14.73 0.01 1.17
CA ALA A 122 -13.57 -0.86 0.94
C ALA A 122 -13.58 -2.06 1.90
N ASN A 123 -14.03 -1.85 3.15
CA ASN A 123 -14.07 -2.87 4.19
C ASN A 123 -15.46 -3.50 4.40
N TYR A 124 -16.46 -3.15 3.58
CA TYR A 124 -17.83 -3.68 3.65
C TYR A 124 -18.46 -3.52 5.05
N ARG A 125 -18.24 -2.37 5.69
CA ARG A 125 -18.70 -2.10 7.07
C ARG A 125 -19.43 -0.78 7.19
N LEU A 126 -20.39 -0.76 8.10
CA LEU A 126 -21.08 0.45 8.56
C LEU A 126 -20.79 0.63 10.05
N GLY A 127 -20.42 1.85 10.45
CA GLY A 127 -20.25 2.26 11.83
C GLY A 127 -21.19 3.41 12.18
N TYR A 128 -21.85 3.34 13.33
CA TYR A 128 -22.54 4.45 13.97
C TYR A 128 -21.63 5.06 15.02
N TYR A 129 -21.43 6.37 14.93
CA TYR A 129 -20.57 7.14 15.80
C TYR A 129 -21.39 8.13 16.62
N ASP A 130 -21.03 8.27 17.89
CA ASP A 130 -21.58 9.24 18.84
C ASP A 130 -20.42 9.96 19.53
N ASP A 131 -20.37 11.29 19.42
CA ASP A 131 -19.25 12.16 19.79
C ASP A 131 -17.88 11.62 19.32
N GLY A 132 -17.86 11.10 18.09
CA GLY A 132 -16.67 10.52 17.46
C GLY A 132 -16.25 9.14 17.99
N GLN A 133 -16.97 8.58 18.97
CA GLN A 133 -16.76 7.21 19.46
C GLN A 133 -17.62 6.22 18.67
N LEU A 134 -17.04 5.07 18.30
CA LEU A 134 -17.79 4.01 17.64
C LEU A 134 -18.77 3.38 18.64
N ALA A 135 -20.06 3.67 18.50
CA ALA A 135 -21.11 3.16 19.37
C ALA A 135 -21.71 1.83 18.87
N TRP A 136 -21.73 1.60 17.55
CA TRP A 136 -22.22 0.35 16.97
C TRP A 136 -21.63 0.08 15.58
N SER A 137 -21.57 -1.18 15.15
CA SER A 137 -21.12 -1.53 13.79
C SER A 137 -21.73 -2.81 13.23
N THR A 138 -21.83 -2.89 11.90
CA THR A 138 -22.27 -4.09 11.17
C THR A 138 -21.56 -4.25 9.83
N ARG A 139 -21.68 -5.44 9.20
CA ARG A 139 -21.29 -5.66 7.81
C ARG A 139 -22.37 -5.14 6.87
N VAL A 140 -21.97 -4.62 5.72
CA VAL A 140 -22.88 -4.17 4.65
C VAL A 140 -22.51 -4.77 3.31
N GLN A 141 -23.48 -4.86 2.41
CA GLN A 141 -23.22 -5.13 0.99
C GLN A 141 -23.16 -3.83 0.22
N VAL A 142 -22.24 -3.74 -0.74
CA VAL A 142 -22.07 -2.58 -1.62
C VAL A 142 -22.26 -2.97 -3.07
N GLY A 143 -22.53 -1.99 -3.93
CA GLY A 143 -22.75 -2.21 -5.35
C GLY A 143 -21.54 -2.82 -6.06
N GLN A 144 -21.80 -3.62 -7.09
CA GLN A 144 -20.75 -4.22 -7.92
C GLN A 144 -19.93 -3.14 -8.65
N PRO A 145 -18.70 -3.41 -9.10
CA PRO A 145 -17.87 -2.40 -9.79
C PRO A 145 -18.54 -1.75 -11.01
N ARG A 146 -19.41 -2.48 -11.72
CA ARG A 146 -20.19 -1.95 -12.86
C ARG A 146 -21.37 -1.07 -12.45
N ARG A 147 -21.78 -1.10 -11.18
CA ARG A 147 -22.87 -0.30 -10.60
C ARG A 147 -22.55 0.03 -9.13
N PRO A 148 -21.55 0.89 -8.88
CA PRO A 148 -21.06 1.16 -7.54
C PRO A 148 -22.10 1.90 -6.70
N THR A 149 -22.07 1.69 -5.38
CA THR A 149 -22.82 2.52 -4.45
C THR A 149 -22.33 3.97 -4.56
N PRO A 150 -23.20 4.96 -4.83
CA PRO A 150 -22.79 6.35 -4.94
C PRO A 150 -22.29 6.88 -3.59
N VAL A 151 -21.22 7.67 -3.61
CA VAL A 151 -20.70 8.36 -2.42
C VAL A 151 -21.56 9.60 -2.18
N LEU A 152 -22.31 9.61 -1.09
CA LEU A 152 -23.27 10.67 -0.73
C LEU A 152 -23.05 11.11 0.72
N ARG A 153 -23.41 12.37 1.01
CA ARG A 153 -23.50 12.93 2.35
C ARG A 153 -24.85 13.65 2.45
N SER A 154 -25.63 13.33 3.47
CA SER A 154 -26.98 13.86 3.72
C SER A 154 -27.09 14.34 5.16
#